data_AF-C7GZD4-F1
#
_entry.id   AF-C7GZD4-F1
#
_cell.length_a   1.000
_cell.length_b   1.000
_cell.length_c   1.000
_cell.angle_alpha   90.00
_cell.angle_beta   90.00
_cell.angle_gamma   90.00
#
_symmetry.space_group_name_H-M   'P 1'
#
loop_
_entity.id
_entity.type
_entity.pdbx_description
1 polymer ?
#
loop_
_entity_poly.entity_id
_entity_poly.type
_entity_poly.pdbx_seq_one_letter_code
_entity_poly.pdbx_strand_id
1 'polypeptide(L)'
;MEELERGISRLSVEKNDLKREIDKLSWEQKRIKKVVKHIQICISKKEHYEGYRKNPNDKIYMVMNRKDVEAYQKSYEEIDIFLKQFPHLRHVVLEKLKTKSDKNLFRKLNERFIELQVKQGVIAKRHNLLVAQCDELEHLKNNMNDYLGKGKTEKKKESVIGAIRKHRSEGRANSKEKNKISKEAER
;
A
#
# COMPACT_ATOMS: atom_id res chain seq x y z
N MET A 1 -2.60 5.68 27.76
CA MET A 1 -2.94 4.51 26.93
C MET A 1 -3.82 4.90 25.76
N GLU A 2 -5.02 5.45 25.99
CA GLU A 2 -5.92 5.84 24.88
C GLU A 2 -5.28 6.85 23.91
N GLU A 3 -4.58 7.87 24.42
CA GLU A 3 -3.87 8.84 23.56
C GLU A 3 -2.76 8.19 22.71
N LEU A 4 -2.07 7.18 23.24
CA LEU A 4 -1.05 6.42 22.49
C LEU A 4 -1.69 5.61 21.36
N GLU A 5 -2.80 4.92 21.65
CA GLU A 5 -3.55 4.14 20.65
C GLU A 5 -4.17 5.03 19.56
N ARG A 6 -4.69 6.20 19.94
CA ARG A 6 -5.15 7.22 18.99
C ARG A 6 -4.01 7.73 18.12
N GLY A 7 -2.84 7.99 18.70
CA GLY A 7 -1.63 8.40 17.96
C GLY A 7 -1.20 7.36 16.92
N ILE A 8 -1.09 6.10 17.32
CA ILE A 8 -0.75 4.97 16.43
C ILE A 8 -1.78 4.86 15.30
N SER A 9 -3.07 4.97 15.62
CA SER A 9 -4.14 4.89 14.63
C SER A 9 -4.04 6.00 13.58
N ARG A 10 -3.79 7.24 14.01
CA ARG A 10 -3.60 8.39 13.11
C ARG A 10 -2.41 8.19 12.18
N LEU A 11 -1.25 7.82 12.72
CA LEU A 11 -0.03 7.59 11.92
C LEU A 11 -0.19 6.42 10.95
N SER A 12 -0.91 5.37 11.36
CA SER A 12 -1.22 4.23 10.49
C SER A 12 -2.08 4.63 9.29
N VAL A 13 -3.07 5.51 9.47
CA VAL A 13 -3.86 6.07 8.37
C VAL A 13 -2.98 6.87 7.42
N GLU A 14 -2.17 7.79 7.95
CA GLU A 14 -1.27 8.61 7.14
C GLU A 14 -0.27 7.75 6.35
N LYS A 15 0.35 6.75 7.00
CA LYS A 15 1.22 5.77 6.36
C LYS A 15 0.53 5.08 5.17
N ASN A 16 -0.70 4.61 5.36
CA ASN A 16 -1.46 3.92 4.32
C ASN A 16 -1.83 4.86 3.16
N ASP A 17 -2.12 6.12 3.43
CA ASP A 17 -2.41 7.11 2.39
C ASP A 17 -1.17 7.44 1.55
N LEU A 18 0.01 7.58 2.17
CA LEU A 18 1.27 7.72 1.43
C LEU A 18 1.54 6.49 0.55
N LYS A 19 1.25 5.28 1.05
CA LYS A 19 1.40 4.05 0.27
C LYS A 19 0.51 4.06 -0.98
N ARG A 20 -0.74 4.48 -0.84
CA ARG A 20 -1.67 4.64 -1.98
C ARG A 20 -1.18 5.66 -2.99
N GLU A 21 -0.60 6.77 -2.54
CA GLU A 21 -0.05 7.80 -3.42
C GLU A 21 1.15 7.25 -4.23
N ILE A 22 2.07 6.53 -3.58
CA ILE A 22 3.19 5.84 -4.24
C ILE A 22 2.67 4.90 -5.34
N ASP A 23 1.63 4.13 -5.06
CA ASP A 23 1.08 3.16 -6.01
C ASP A 23 0.41 3.86 -7.21
N LYS A 24 -0.30 4.97 -6.99
CA LYS A 24 -0.86 5.82 -8.07
C LYS A 24 0.23 6.38 -8.98
N LEU A 25 1.30 6.94 -8.40
CA LEU A 25 2.42 7.49 -9.16
C LEU A 25 3.15 6.39 -9.97
N SER A 26 3.35 5.22 -9.35
CA SER A 26 3.96 4.06 -10.03
C SER A 26 3.11 3.58 -11.20
N TRP A 27 1.78 3.61 -11.06
CA TRP A 27 0.87 3.24 -12.13
C TRP A 27 0.97 4.19 -13.34
N GLU A 28 0.98 5.51 -13.12
CA GLU A 28 1.18 6.49 -14.19
C GLU A 28 2.54 6.29 -14.90
N GLN A 29 3.62 6.09 -14.14
CA GLN A 29 4.95 5.81 -14.70
C GLN A 29 4.98 4.56 -15.60
N LYS A 30 4.34 3.47 -15.16
CA LYS A 30 4.25 2.24 -15.95
C LYS A 30 3.48 2.47 -17.25
N ARG A 31 2.39 3.24 -17.19
CA ARG A 31 1.60 3.59 -18.38
C ARG A 31 2.37 4.51 -19.34
N ILE A 32 3.13 5.48 -18.84
CA ILE A 32 4.04 6.31 -19.65
C ILE A 32 5.06 5.44 -20.38
N LYS A 33 5.74 4.52 -19.67
CA LYS A 33 6.69 3.59 -20.30
C LYS A 33 6.06 2.72 -21.39
N LYS A 34 4.83 2.25 -21.18
CA LYS A 34 4.11 1.45 -22.19
C LYS A 34 3.72 2.29 -23.40
N VAL A 35 3.13 3.47 -23.19
CA VAL A 35 2.64 4.31 -24.29
C VAL A 35 3.79 4.87 -25.14
N VAL A 36 4.96 5.14 -24.57
CA VAL A 36 6.15 5.57 -25.32
C VAL A 36 6.51 4.57 -26.42
N LYS A 37 6.39 3.26 -26.15
CA LYS A 37 6.62 2.22 -27.17
C LYS A 37 5.61 2.29 -28.31
N HIS A 38 4.33 2.48 -27.98
CA HIS A 38 3.26 2.60 -28.97
C HIS A 38 3.40 3.88 -29.80
N ILE A 39 3.73 5.00 -29.16
CA ILE A 39 4.00 6.29 -29.82
C ILE A 39 5.16 6.14 -30.81
N GLN A 40 6.26 5.50 -30.41
CA GLN A 40 7.40 5.22 -31.27
C GLN A 40 7.00 4.42 -32.51
N ILE A 41 6.22 3.34 -32.32
CA ILE A 41 5.71 2.52 -33.43
C ILE A 41 4.85 3.38 -34.37
N CYS A 42 3.90 4.15 -33.83
CA CYS A 42 3.00 4.98 -34.62
C CYS A 42 3.75 6.01 -35.45
N ILE A 43 4.77 6.65 -34.88
CA ILE A 43 5.63 7.62 -35.55
C ILE A 43 6.43 6.95 -36.67
N SER A 44 7.18 5.89 -36.36
CA SER A 44 8.08 5.24 -37.34
C SER A 44 7.34 4.64 -38.52
N LYS A 45 6.10 4.20 -38.30
CA LYS A 45 5.27 3.56 -39.32
C LYS A 45 4.25 4.51 -39.97
N LYS A 46 4.18 5.79 -39.53
CA LYS A 46 3.14 6.76 -39.94
C LYS A 46 3.08 6.97 -41.45
N GLU A 47 4.18 7.42 -42.04
CA GLU A 47 4.23 7.76 -43.47
C GLU A 47 3.93 6.53 -44.35
N HIS A 48 4.38 5.36 -43.91
CA HIS A 48 4.18 4.10 -44.60
C HIS A 48 2.69 3.70 -44.65
N TYR A 49 1.99 3.64 -43.52
CA TYR A 49 0.57 3.23 -43.53
C TYR A 49 -0.41 4.34 -43.92
N GLU A 50 -0.11 5.61 -43.62
CA GLU A 50 -0.92 6.73 -44.09
C GLU A 50 -0.82 6.91 -45.62
N GLY A 51 0.32 6.56 -46.22
CA GLY A 51 0.50 6.51 -47.67
C GLY A 51 -0.42 5.48 -48.32
N TYR A 52 -0.43 4.25 -47.80
CA TYR A 52 -1.24 3.16 -48.35
C TYR A 52 -2.76 3.36 -48.19
N ARG A 53 -3.18 4.15 -47.19
CA ARG A 53 -4.62 4.44 -47.02
C ARG A 53 -5.20 5.30 -48.14
N LYS A 54 -4.36 6.00 -48.92
CA LYS A 54 -4.78 6.93 -49.97
C LYS A 54 -4.97 6.27 -51.35
N ASN A 55 -4.42 5.09 -51.60
CA ASN A 55 -4.48 4.44 -52.91
C ASN A 55 -5.31 3.13 -52.87
N PRO A 56 -6.31 2.98 -53.75
CA PRO A 56 -7.21 1.83 -53.74
C PRO A 56 -6.54 0.48 -54.07
N ASN A 57 -5.37 0.46 -54.72
CA ASN A 57 -4.59 -0.77 -54.99
C ASN A 57 -3.91 -1.35 -53.73
N ASP A 58 -3.89 -0.62 -52.62
CA ASP A 58 -3.16 -1.01 -51.40
C ASP A 58 -3.93 -1.99 -50.50
N LYS A 59 -5.13 -2.40 -50.91
CA LYS A 59 -5.88 -3.45 -50.21
C LYS A 59 -5.11 -4.77 -50.18
N ILE A 60 -4.40 -5.12 -51.25
CA ILE A 60 -3.54 -6.32 -51.30
C ILE A 60 -2.39 -6.20 -50.28
N TYR A 61 -1.80 -5.01 -50.20
CA TYR A 61 -0.74 -4.71 -49.24
C TYR A 61 -1.20 -4.85 -47.79
N MET A 62 -2.42 -4.36 -47.47
CA MET A 62 -3.01 -4.52 -46.14
C MET A 62 -3.34 -5.98 -45.81
N VAL A 63 -3.75 -6.78 -46.79
CA VAL A 63 -4.05 -8.22 -46.58
C VAL A 63 -2.77 -9.03 -46.38
N MET A 64 -1.70 -8.76 -47.16
CA MET A 64 -0.39 -9.40 -46.99
C MET A 64 0.27 -9.04 -45.66
N ASN A 65 0.19 -7.77 -45.25
CA ASN A 65 0.83 -7.26 -44.03
C ASN A 65 -0.14 -7.12 -42.86
N ARG A 66 -1.22 -7.91 -42.86
CA ARG A 66 -2.32 -7.81 -41.91
C ARG A 66 -1.86 -7.73 -40.45
N LYS A 67 -0.89 -8.56 -40.06
CA LYS A 67 -0.35 -8.57 -38.69
C LYS A 67 0.33 -7.24 -38.32
N ASP A 68 1.09 -6.65 -39.23
CA ASP A 68 1.76 -5.38 -38.99
C ASP A 68 0.80 -4.20 -38.96
N VAL A 69 -0.22 -4.22 -39.81
CA VAL A 69 -1.32 -3.25 -39.81
C VAL A 69 -2.10 -3.33 -38.51
N GLU A 70 -2.44 -4.54 -38.05
CA GLU A 70 -3.11 -4.78 -36.77
C GLU A 70 -2.28 -4.29 -35.59
N ALA A 71 -0.96 -4.55 -35.58
CA ALA A 71 -0.06 -4.06 -34.52
C ALA A 71 0.05 -2.53 -34.49
N TYR A 72 0.05 -1.88 -35.65
CA TYR A 72 0.03 -0.43 -35.78
C TYR A 72 -1.30 0.15 -35.27
N GLN A 73 -2.43 -0.41 -35.70
CA GLN A 73 -3.76 -0.01 -35.25
C GLN A 73 -3.93 -0.16 -33.74
N LYS A 74 -3.50 -1.30 -33.18
CA LYS A 74 -3.48 -1.55 -31.74
C LYS A 74 -2.64 -0.54 -30.97
N SER A 75 -1.58 0.00 -31.58
CA SER A 75 -0.78 1.06 -30.97
C SER A 75 -1.54 2.38 -30.86
N TYR A 76 -2.35 2.74 -31.87
CA TYR A 76 -3.26 3.89 -31.77
C TYR A 76 -4.34 3.69 -30.71
N GLU A 77 -4.91 2.50 -30.59
CA GLU A 77 -5.91 2.18 -29.57
C GLU A 77 -5.32 2.29 -28.15
N GLU A 78 -4.12 1.77 -27.92
CA GLU A 78 -3.43 1.90 -26.63
C GLU A 78 -3.10 3.35 -26.30
N ILE A 79 -2.75 4.17 -27.30
CA ILE A 79 -2.57 5.62 -27.13
C ILE A 79 -3.89 6.28 -26.76
N ASP A 80 -5.00 5.97 -27.45
CA ASP A 80 -6.32 6.55 -27.13
C ASP A 80 -6.77 6.20 -25.69
N ILE A 81 -6.61 4.93 -25.29
CA ILE A 81 -6.88 4.49 -23.92
C ILE A 81 -5.99 5.25 -22.91
N PHE A 82 -4.71 5.45 -23.22
CA PHE A 82 -3.82 6.23 -22.37
C PHE A 82 -4.29 7.69 -22.23
N LEU A 83 -4.73 8.33 -23.32
CA LEU A 83 -5.19 9.71 -23.29
C LEU A 83 -6.52 9.87 -22.53
N LYS A 84 -7.38 8.86 -22.56
CA LYS A 84 -8.59 8.79 -21.72
C LYS A 84 -8.26 8.65 -20.23
N GLN A 85 -7.24 7.86 -19.91
CA GLN A 85 -6.77 7.67 -18.52
C GLN A 85 -6.03 8.90 -17.96
N PHE A 86 -5.31 9.63 -18.80
CA PHE A 86 -4.49 10.77 -18.41
C PHE A 86 -4.82 12.03 -19.23
N PRO A 87 -5.98 12.67 -18.99
CA PRO A 87 -6.42 13.84 -19.76
C PRO A 87 -5.42 14.99 -19.75
N HIS A 88 -4.65 15.17 -18.67
CA HIS A 88 -3.61 16.21 -18.55
C HIS A 88 -2.45 16.01 -19.53
N LEU A 89 -2.23 14.80 -20.04
CA LEU A 89 -1.22 14.51 -21.06
C LEU A 89 -1.77 14.60 -22.49
N ARG A 90 -3.09 14.79 -22.64
CA ARG A 90 -3.76 14.76 -23.95
C ARG A 90 -3.23 15.82 -24.91
N HIS A 91 -3.10 17.06 -24.45
CA HIS A 91 -2.58 18.15 -25.26
C HIS A 91 -1.14 17.88 -25.70
N VAL A 92 -0.30 17.45 -24.75
CA VAL A 92 1.13 17.17 -24.99
C VAL A 92 1.32 16.11 -26.08
N VAL A 93 0.53 15.03 -26.01
CA VAL A 93 0.65 13.90 -26.94
C VAL A 93 -0.02 14.20 -28.28
N LEU A 94 -1.25 14.73 -28.30
CA LEU A 94 -1.99 14.98 -29.55
C LEU A 94 -1.40 16.09 -30.41
N GLU A 95 -0.97 17.20 -29.79
CA GLU A 95 -0.37 18.32 -30.52
C GLU A 95 0.90 17.85 -31.24
N LYS A 96 1.72 17.04 -30.56
CA LYS A 96 3.02 16.62 -31.08
C LYS A 96 2.97 15.42 -32.02
N LEU A 97 1.98 14.53 -31.90
CA LEU A 97 1.74 13.46 -32.88
C LEU A 97 1.28 13.99 -34.25
N LYS A 98 0.69 15.20 -34.29
CA LYS A 98 0.30 15.87 -35.54
C LYS A 98 1.51 16.48 -36.25
N THR A 99 2.45 17.03 -35.49
CA THR A 99 3.72 17.56 -36.01
C THR A 99 4.70 16.43 -36.33
N LYS A 100 5.57 16.58 -37.34
CA LYS A 100 6.64 15.59 -37.64
C LYS A 100 7.80 15.61 -36.61
N SER A 101 7.61 16.17 -35.42
CA SER A 101 8.69 16.44 -34.44
C SER A 101 8.57 15.57 -33.19
N ASP A 102 9.20 14.41 -33.27
CA ASP A 102 9.10 13.36 -32.25
C ASP A 102 9.97 13.63 -31.02
N LYS A 103 11.14 14.26 -31.24
CA LYS A 103 12.14 14.52 -30.18
C LYS A 103 11.57 15.32 -29.03
N ASN A 104 10.71 16.30 -29.32
CA ASN A 104 10.11 17.16 -28.30
C ASN A 104 9.03 16.41 -27.50
N LEU A 105 8.35 15.40 -28.07
CA LEU A 105 7.32 14.61 -27.38
C LEU A 105 7.95 13.69 -26.34
N PHE A 106 8.95 12.90 -26.75
CA PHE A 106 9.64 11.98 -25.84
C PHE A 106 10.33 12.72 -24.70
N ARG A 107 10.90 13.91 -24.98
CA ARG A 107 11.47 14.75 -23.92
C ARG A 107 10.44 15.12 -22.85
N LYS A 108 9.25 15.62 -23.24
CA LYS A 108 8.19 15.98 -22.27
C LYS A 108 7.66 14.78 -21.48
N LEU A 109 7.51 13.62 -22.13
CA LEU A 109 7.08 12.39 -21.44
C LEU A 109 8.16 11.90 -20.46
N ASN A 110 9.43 12.05 -20.82
CA ASN A 110 10.56 11.71 -19.96
C ASN A 110 10.69 12.69 -18.77
N GLU A 111 10.52 13.99 -18.99
CA GLU A 111 10.45 15.00 -17.92
C GLU A 111 9.37 14.62 -16.90
N ARG A 112 8.15 14.34 -17.37
CA ARG A 112 7.06 13.85 -16.50
C ARG A 112 7.43 12.55 -15.77
N PHE A 113 8.07 11.60 -16.44
CA PHE A 113 8.51 10.35 -15.83
C PHE A 113 9.49 10.59 -14.66
N ILE A 114 10.46 11.49 -14.86
CA ILE A 114 11.46 11.88 -13.85
C ILE A 114 10.78 12.63 -12.70
N GLU A 115 9.88 13.57 -12.99
CA GLU A 115 9.12 14.29 -11.96
C GLU A 115 8.33 13.33 -11.05
N LEU A 116 7.64 12.34 -11.64
CA LEU A 116 6.93 11.31 -10.89
C LEU A 116 7.89 10.47 -10.04
N GLN A 117 9.08 10.17 -10.55
CA GLN A 117 10.10 9.40 -9.83
C GLN A 117 10.64 10.15 -8.62
N VAL A 118 10.92 11.45 -8.78
CA VAL A 118 11.37 12.32 -7.69
C VAL A 118 10.28 12.42 -6.61
N LYS A 119 9.02 12.68 -7.01
CA LYS A 119 7.88 12.73 -6.08
C LYS A 119 7.72 11.42 -5.30
N GLN A 120 7.78 10.28 -6.00
CA GLN A 120 7.70 8.96 -5.39
C GLN A 120 8.82 8.76 -4.36
N GLY A 121 10.05 9.19 -4.66
CA GLY A 121 11.18 9.11 -3.74
C GLY A 121 10.99 9.94 -2.46
N VAL A 122 10.43 11.15 -2.58
CA VAL A 122 10.11 12.00 -1.42
C VAL A 122 9.04 11.34 -0.55
N ILE A 123 7.96 10.82 -1.15
CA ILE A 123 6.87 10.17 -0.43
C ILE A 123 7.36 8.87 0.24
N ALA A 124 8.18 8.08 -0.45
CA ALA A 124 8.75 6.85 0.10
C ALA A 124 9.60 7.11 1.36
N LYS A 125 10.38 8.19 1.39
CA LYS A 125 11.14 8.59 2.59
C LYS A 125 10.21 8.87 3.77
N ARG A 126 9.13 9.64 3.54
CA ARG A 126 8.11 9.93 4.57
C ARG A 126 7.41 8.66 5.04
N HIS A 127 7.00 7.79 4.11
CA HIS A 127 6.39 6.52 4.42
C HIS A 127 7.28 5.66 5.32
N ASN A 128 8.58 5.54 5.00
CA ASN A 128 9.51 4.74 5.80
C ASN A 128 9.73 5.33 7.20
N LEU A 129 9.75 6.66 7.33
CA LEU A 129 9.80 7.32 8.63
C LEU A 129 8.56 6.99 9.47
N LEU A 130 7.36 7.08 8.88
CA LEU A 130 6.10 6.75 9.56
C LEU A 130 6.02 5.27 9.93
N VAL A 131 6.56 4.36 9.10
CA VAL A 131 6.66 2.93 9.42
C VAL A 131 7.48 2.75 10.70
N ALA A 132 8.70 3.30 10.75
CA ALA A 132 9.57 3.19 11.91
C ALA A 132 8.91 3.76 13.18
N GLN A 133 8.27 4.93 13.07
CA GLN A 133 7.55 5.54 14.19
C GLN A 133 6.36 4.69 14.66
N CYS A 134 5.59 4.09 13.75
CA CYS A 134 4.50 3.19 14.12
C CYS A 134 5.02 1.96 14.86
N ASP A 135 6.13 1.38 14.40
CA ASP A 135 6.74 0.19 15.01
C ASP A 135 7.24 0.52 16.43
N GLU A 136 7.93 1.65 16.61
CA GLU A 136 8.38 2.14 17.92
C GLU A 136 7.22 2.36 18.90
N LEU A 137 6.13 2.98 18.43
CA LEU A 137 4.96 3.23 19.27
C LEU A 137 4.21 1.95 19.63
N GLU A 138 4.14 0.96 18.74
CA GLU A 138 3.54 -0.34 19.05
C GLU A 138 4.40 -1.10 20.08
N HIS A 139 5.73 -1.04 19.96
CA HIS A 139 6.63 -1.57 20.99
C HIS A 139 6.41 -0.89 22.35
N LEU A 140 6.32 0.45 22.38
CA LEU A 140 6.04 1.20 23.60
C LEU A 140 4.68 0.82 24.20
N LYS A 141 3.65 0.68 23.38
CA LYS A 141 2.31 0.25 23.81
C LYS A 141 2.35 -1.14 24.44
N ASN A 142 3.06 -2.09 23.84
CA ASN A 142 3.23 -3.44 24.39
C ASN A 142 3.95 -3.40 25.74
N ASN A 143 5.05 -2.65 25.85
CA ASN A 143 5.75 -2.44 27.12
C ASN A 143 4.82 -1.85 28.19
N MET A 144 4.04 -0.81 27.86
CA MET A 144 3.09 -0.22 28.80
C MET A 144 2.00 -1.21 29.24
N ASN A 145 1.51 -2.04 28.33
CA ASN A 145 0.53 -3.08 28.67
C ASN A 145 1.12 -4.12 29.64
N ASP A 146 2.37 -4.54 29.42
CA ASP A 146 3.09 -5.46 30.30
C ASP A 146 3.30 -4.89 31.70
N TYR A 147 3.71 -3.61 31.80
CA TYR A 147 3.87 -2.91 33.07
C TYR A 147 2.54 -2.76 33.83
N LEU A 148 1.44 -2.45 33.12
CA LEU A 148 0.12 -2.29 33.72
C LEU A 148 -0.60 -3.62 34.00
N GLY A 149 0.01 -4.77 33.64
CA GLY A 149 -0.61 -6.09 33.78
C GLY A 149 -1.83 -6.30 32.87
N LYS A 150 -2.06 -5.42 31.89
CA LYS A 150 -3.15 -5.55 30.92
C LYS A 150 -2.83 -6.69 29.96
N GLY A 151 -3.59 -7.79 30.05
CA GLY A 151 -3.38 -9.00 29.23
C GLY A 151 -2.89 -10.20 30.03
N LYS A 152 -2.44 -10.00 31.29
CA LYS A 152 -2.32 -11.10 32.24
C LYS A 152 -3.70 -11.29 32.86
N THR A 153 -4.42 -12.36 32.48
CA THR A 153 -5.22 -13.07 33.48
C THR A 153 -4.21 -13.50 34.53
N GLU A 154 -3.92 -12.64 35.50
CA GLU A 154 -3.42 -13.10 36.77
C GLU A 154 -4.47 -14.13 37.21
N LYS A 155 -4.16 -15.43 37.07
CA LYS A 155 -4.71 -16.44 37.96
C LYS A 155 -4.57 -15.79 39.32
N LYS A 156 -5.67 -15.33 39.91
CA LYS A 156 -5.68 -14.51 41.13
C LYS A 156 -4.67 -15.14 42.07
N LYS A 157 -3.46 -14.58 42.15
CA LYS A 157 -2.46 -15.07 43.08
C LYS A 157 -3.10 -14.77 44.41
N GLU A 158 -3.39 -15.82 45.17
CA GLU A 158 -4.08 -15.72 46.45
C GLU A 158 -3.37 -14.60 47.21
N SER A 159 -4.07 -13.47 47.41
CA SER A 159 -3.46 -12.29 48.02
C SER A 159 -2.82 -12.73 49.34
N VAL A 160 -1.69 -12.14 49.72
CA VAL A 160 -1.07 -12.40 51.04
C VAL A 160 -2.13 -12.27 52.15
N ILE A 161 -3.07 -11.34 52.03
CA ILE A 161 -4.21 -11.18 52.95
C ILE A 161 -5.19 -12.36 52.86
N GLY A 162 -5.45 -12.86 51.65
CA GLY A 162 -6.26 -14.06 51.41
C GLY A 162 -5.65 -15.31 52.04
N ALA A 163 -4.35 -15.53 51.83
CA ALA A 163 -3.60 -16.65 52.43
C ALA A 163 -3.60 -16.57 53.97
N ILE A 164 -3.38 -15.38 54.53
CA ILE A 164 -3.44 -15.15 55.99
C ILE A 164 -4.85 -15.44 56.55
N ARG A 165 -5.91 -14.99 55.87
CA ARG A 165 -7.29 -15.29 56.30
C ARG A 165 -7.57 -16.79 56.29
N LYS A 166 -7.14 -17.49 55.24
CA LYS A 166 -7.35 -18.93 55.07
C LYS A 166 -6.66 -19.75 56.15
N HIS A 167 -5.39 -19.45 56.44
CA HIS A 167 -4.66 -20.07 57.54
C HIS A 167 -5.31 -19.81 58.92
N ARG A 168 -5.84 -18.60 59.15
CA ARG A 168 -6.58 -18.30 60.39
C ARG A 168 -7.87 -19.10 60.52
N SER A 169 -8.62 -19.30 59.43
CA SER A 169 -9.83 -20.13 59.44
C SER A 169 -9.53 -21.61 59.66
N GLU A 170 -8.49 -22.15 59.00
CA GLU A 170 -8.07 -23.55 59.16
C GLU A 170 -7.57 -23.83 60.59
N GLY A 171 -6.77 -22.92 61.16
CA GLY A 171 -6.35 -23.03 62.57
C GLY A 171 -7.51 -22.98 63.57
N ARG A 172 -8.57 -22.21 63.28
CA ARG A 172 -9.80 -22.17 64.10
C ARG A 172 -10.69 -23.39 63.94
N ALA A 173 -10.69 -24.03 62.77
CA ALA A 173 -11.43 -25.27 62.54
C ALA A 173 -10.77 -26.42 63.31
N ASN A 174 -9.45 -26.55 63.21
CA ASN A 174 -8.68 -27.60 63.86
C ASN A 174 -8.73 -27.53 65.40
N SER A 175 -8.80 -26.32 65.98
CA SER A 175 -8.96 -26.17 67.44
C SER A 175 -10.36 -26.54 67.94
N LYS A 176 -11.40 -26.31 67.14
CA LYS A 176 -12.77 -26.74 67.46
C LYS A 176 -12.93 -28.26 67.36
N GLU A 177 -12.27 -28.89 66.41
CA GLU A 177 -12.29 -30.34 66.22
C GLU A 177 -11.55 -31.06 67.37
N LYS A 178 -10.37 -30.58 67.75
CA LYS A 178 -9.63 -31.09 68.92
C LYS A 178 -10.42 -30.95 70.23
N ASN A 179 -11.11 -29.82 70.43
CA ASN A 179 -11.94 -29.61 71.63
C ASN A 179 -13.22 -30.48 71.65
N LYS A 180 -13.68 -30.99 70.50
CA LYS A 180 -14.77 -31.97 70.46
C LYS A 180 -14.27 -33.37 70.81
N ILE A 181 -13.15 -33.79 70.22
CA ILE A 181 -12.56 -35.12 70.45
C ILE A 181 -12.13 -35.28 71.91
N SER A 182 -11.55 -34.25 72.54
CA SER A 182 -11.17 -34.31 73.96
C SER A 182 -12.37 -34.44 74.90
N LYS A 183 -13.53 -33.86 74.55
CA LYS A 183 -14.75 -33.95 75.35
C LYS A 183 -15.49 -35.27 75.17
N GLU A 184 -15.21 -36.00 74.09
CA GLU A 184 -15.80 -37.30 73.80
C GLU A 184 -14.98 -38.45 74.41
N ALA A 185 -13.67 -38.26 74.61
CA ALA A 185 -12.77 -39.20 75.28
C ALA A 185 -12.83 -39.18 76.82
N GLU A 186 -13.53 -38.20 77.42
CA GLU A 186 -13.75 -38.08 78.88
C GLU A 186 -15.13 -38.62 79.34
N ARG A 187 -15.90 -39.26 78.44
CA ARG A 187 -17.16 -39.97 78.75
C ARG A 187 -16.96 -41.48 78.78
#